data_AF-A0A6M6IIY7-F1
#
_entry.id   AF-A0A6M6IIY7-F1
#
_cell.length_a   1.000
_cell.length_b   1.000
_cell.length_c   1.000
_cell.angle_alpha   90.00
_cell.angle_beta   90.00
_cell.angle_gamma   90.00
#
_symmetry.space_group_name_H-M   'P 1'
#
loop_
_entity.id
_entity.type
_entity.pdbx_description
1 polymer ?
#
loop_
_entity_poly.entity_id
_entity_poly.type
_entity_poly.pdbx_seq_one_letter_code
_entity_poly.pdbx_strand_id
1 'polypeptide(L)'
;MHTHIPESPARTAEDDHPRPHSLRELFWAFTWLALQGFGGVLAVVQRELVERRRWMSNEQFVEDWAAAQILPGPNVVNLSIMVGDRYFGLRGALVAVAGMLLLPMLLVVVLAVVYAGFADQPMVAGALRGMGAVAAGLVAGVGCRLAASLRKHPLGPWACGAIAAATFVAMSVLRLPLAWVLPVVGGAACALTWRKLAPAGH
;
A
#
# COMPACT_ATOMS: atom_id res chain seq x y z
N MET A 1 -4.07 59.38 -2.29
CA MET A 1 -2.99 58.49 -1.78
C MET A 1 -3.51 57.06 -1.89
N HIS A 2 -3.30 56.42 -3.05
CA HIS A 2 -3.81 55.08 -3.34
C HIS A 2 -3.01 54.02 -2.57
N THR A 3 -3.67 53.29 -1.68
CA THR A 3 -3.11 52.08 -1.06
C THR A 3 -3.14 50.96 -2.10
N HIS A 4 -2.00 50.76 -2.77
CA HIS A 4 -1.75 49.56 -3.55
C HIS A 4 -1.81 48.35 -2.62
N ILE A 5 -2.87 47.55 -2.72
CA ILE A 5 -2.87 46.17 -2.26
C ILE A 5 -1.95 45.43 -3.24
N PRO A 6 -0.85 44.79 -2.81
CA PRO A 6 -0.10 43.93 -3.70
C PRO A 6 -1.00 42.77 -4.12
N GLU A 7 -1.25 42.67 -5.42
CA GLU A 7 -1.93 41.56 -6.06
C GLU A 7 -1.24 40.24 -5.65
N SER A 8 -2.04 39.27 -5.18
CA SER A 8 -1.61 37.93 -4.83
C SER A 8 -0.73 37.35 -5.95
N PRO A 9 0.56 37.02 -5.68
CA PRO A 9 1.46 36.60 -6.74
C PRO A 9 1.07 35.20 -7.23
N ALA A 10 0.93 35.09 -8.56
CA ALA A 10 1.04 33.87 -9.36
C ALA A 10 0.23 32.64 -8.90
N ARG A 11 -0.98 32.47 -9.46
CA ARG A 11 -1.44 31.11 -9.81
C ARG A 11 -0.49 30.60 -10.89
N THR A 12 0.52 29.82 -10.49
CA THR A 12 1.35 29.06 -11.43
C THR A 12 0.44 28.09 -12.20
N ALA A 13 0.84 27.68 -13.41
CA ALA A 13 0.08 26.82 -14.33
C ALA A 13 -0.23 25.39 -13.81
N GLU A 14 -0.14 25.19 -12.50
CA GLU A 14 -0.29 23.95 -11.74
C GLU A 14 -1.74 23.72 -11.26
N ASP A 15 -2.62 24.69 -11.52
CA ASP A 15 -3.94 24.84 -10.90
C ASP A 15 -5.13 24.27 -11.72
N ASP A 16 -4.88 23.54 -12.81
CA ASP A 16 -5.95 23.04 -13.71
C ASP A 16 -6.45 21.62 -13.37
N HIS A 17 -6.08 21.10 -12.21
CA HIS A 17 -6.59 19.82 -11.73
C HIS A 17 -7.95 19.97 -11.05
N PRO A 18 -8.97 19.18 -11.43
CA PRO A 18 -10.24 19.17 -10.71
C PRO A 18 -10.00 18.85 -9.24
N ARG A 19 -10.49 19.72 -8.35
CA ARG A 19 -10.39 19.53 -6.89
C ARG A 19 -11.61 18.79 -6.38
N PRO A 20 -11.52 18.02 -5.28
CA PRO A 20 -12.69 17.45 -4.64
C PRO A 20 -13.70 18.55 -4.30
N HIS A 21 -14.95 18.39 -4.72
CA HIS A 21 -15.99 19.42 -4.56
C HIS A 21 -16.51 19.49 -3.11
N SER A 22 -16.33 18.42 -2.33
CA SER A 22 -16.79 18.37 -0.94
C SER A 22 -16.01 17.36 -0.08
N LEU A 23 -16.06 17.55 1.23
CA LEU A 23 -15.56 16.58 2.22
C LEU A 23 -16.19 15.19 2.06
N ARG A 24 -17.44 15.11 1.58
CA ARG A 24 -18.13 13.83 1.34
C ARG A 24 -17.52 13.06 0.18
N GLU A 25 -17.13 13.77 -0.88
CA GLU A 25 -16.45 13.18 -2.02
C GLU A 25 -15.08 12.64 -1.61
N LEU A 26 -14.34 13.42 -0.81
CA LEU A 26 -13.06 13.02 -0.23
C LEU A 26 -13.20 11.74 0.61
N PHE A 27 -14.17 11.73 1.53
CA PHE A 27 -14.48 10.57 2.35
C PHE A 27 -14.72 9.32 1.50
N TRP A 28 -15.61 9.41 0.51
CA TRP A 28 -16.00 8.26 -0.30
C TRP A 28 -14.87 7.77 -1.21
N ALA A 29 -14.03 8.68 -1.72
CA ALA A 29 -12.86 8.31 -2.50
C ALA A 29 -11.85 7.49 -1.67
N PHE A 30 -11.51 7.95 -0.46
CA PHE A 30 -10.59 7.23 0.42
C PHE A 30 -11.19 5.93 0.98
N THR A 31 -12.50 5.91 1.21
CA THR A 31 -13.23 4.68 1.52
C THR A 31 -13.11 3.66 0.39
N TRP A 32 -13.33 4.06 -0.85
CA TRP A 32 -13.21 3.16 -2.01
C TRP A 32 -11.77 2.65 -2.18
N LEU A 33 -10.78 3.53 -2.00
CA LEU A 33 -9.37 3.15 -1.98
C LEU A 33 -9.05 2.10 -0.92
N ALA A 34 -9.59 2.25 0.29
CA ALA A 34 -9.37 1.29 1.37
C ALA A 34 -9.91 -0.11 1.04
N LEU A 35 -11.03 -0.18 0.32
CA LEU A 35 -11.64 -1.45 -0.12
C LEU A 35 -10.88 -2.12 -1.27
N GLN A 36 -10.11 -1.37 -2.05
CA GLN A 36 -9.41 -1.87 -3.24
C GLN A 36 -7.92 -2.17 -3.01
N GLY A 37 -7.41 -2.04 -1.78
CA GLY A 37 -5.99 -2.20 -1.43
C GLY A 37 -5.40 -3.61 -1.54
N PHE A 38 -5.94 -4.51 -2.37
CA PHE A 38 -5.47 -5.88 -2.49
C PHE A 38 -4.50 -6.06 -3.67
N GLY A 39 -3.27 -6.53 -3.39
CA GLY A 39 -2.33 -7.02 -4.41
C GLY A 39 -1.62 -5.99 -5.30
N GLY A 40 -1.75 -4.69 -5.00
CA GLY A 40 -1.08 -3.64 -5.78
C GLY A 40 -1.48 -2.22 -5.38
N VAL A 41 -1.33 -1.91 -4.09
CA VAL A 41 -1.90 -0.69 -3.49
C VAL A 41 -1.44 0.59 -4.18
N LEU A 42 -0.15 0.70 -4.50
CA LEU A 42 0.40 1.84 -5.23
C LEU A 42 -0.35 2.12 -6.54
N ALA A 43 -0.52 1.08 -7.36
CA ALA A 43 -1.19 1.22 -8.66
C ALA A 43 -2.68 1.56 -8.50
N VAL A 44 -3.34 1.02 -7.48
CA VAL A 44 -4.74 1.35 -7.17
C VAL A 44 -4.89 2.81 -6.75
N VAL A 45 -4.02 3.27 -5.85
CA VAL A 45 -4.04 4.66 -5.36
C VAL A 45 -3.72 5.65 -6.47
N GLN A 46 -2.67 5.37 -7.26
CA GLN A 46 -2.29 6.18 -8.42
C GLN A 46 -3.44 6.27 -9.42
N ARG A 47 -4.05 5.13 -9.78
CA ARG A 47 -5.17 5.08 -10.73
C ARG A 47 -6.38 5.87 -10.24
N GLU A 48 -6.71 5.79 -8.96
CA GLU A 48 -7.85 6.54 -8.44
C GLU A 48 -7.56 8.04 -8.40
N LEU A 49 -6.42 8.46 -7.84
CA LEU A 49 -6.12 9.88 -7.62
C LEU A 49 -5.69 10.61 -8.90
N VAL A 50 -4.90 9.96 -9.76
CA VAL A 50 -4.32 10.56 -10.97
C VAL A 50 -5.19 10.29 -12.20
N GLU A 51 -5.62 9.05 -12.45
CA GLU A 51 -6.32 8.71 -13.71
C GLU A 51 -7.84 8.95 -13.63
N ARG A 52 -8.50 8.46 -12.58
CA ARG A 52 -9.97 8.55 -12.41
C ARG A 52 -10.41 9.93 -11.93
N ARG A 53 -9.85 10.39 -10.81
CA ARG A 53 -10.24 11.65 -10.16
C ARG A 53 -9.50 12.85 -10.75
N ARG A 54 -8.27 12.64 -11.26
CA ARG A 54 -7.38 13.68 -11.80
C ARG A 54 -7.12 14.82 -10.81
N TRP A 55 -7.15 14.51 -9.51
CA TRP A 55 -6.93 15.48 -8.44
C TRP A 55 -5.48 15.97 -8.42
N MET A 56 -4.53 15.16 -8.88
CA MET A 56 -3.12 15.49 -8.90
C MET A 56 -2.44 14.92 -10.14
N SER A 57 -1.34 15.53 -10.54
CA SER A 57 -0.48 15.00 -11.60
C SER A 57 0.28 13.76 -11.14
N ASN A 58 0.94 13.07 -12.08
CA ASN A 58 1.76 11.92 -11.75
C ASN A 58 2.97 12.32 -10.90
N GLU A 59 3.58 13.47 -11.21
CA GLU A 59 4.73 14.03 -10.51
C GLU A 59 4.37 14.35 -9.05
N GLN A 60 3.26 15.06 -8.84
CA GLN A 60 2.75 15.38 -7.50
C GLN A 60 2.45 14.12 -6.69
N PHE A 61 1.84 13.12 -7.33
CA PHE A 61 1.58 11.84 -6.68
C PHE A 61 2.86 11.15 -6.23
N VAL A 62 3.91 11.13 -7.07
CA VAL A 62 5.19 10.50 -6.74
C VAL A 62 5.88 11.22 -5.58
N GLU A 63 5.85 12.56 -5.56
CA GLU A 63 6.38 13.37 -4.47
C GLU A 63 5.63 13.10 -3.15
N ASP A 64 4.30 13.14 -3.18
CA ASP A 64 3.48 12.89 -1.99
C ASP A 64 3.64 11.44 -1.50
N TRP A 65 3.75 10.47 -2.42
CA TRP A 65 4.00 9.07 -2.11
C TRP A 65 5.40 8.84 -1.52
N ALA A 66 6.41 9.55 -2.00
CA ALA A 66 7.76 9.50 -1.44
C ALA A 66 7.77 10.06 -0.01
N ALA A 67 7.11 11.20 0.22
CA ALA A 67 6.96 11.76 1.56
C ALA A 67 6.19 10.81 2.50
N ALA A 68 5.10 10.20 2.03
CA ALA A 68 4.31 9.26 2.80
C ALA A 68 5.10 8.01 3.27
N GLN A 69 6.14 7.61 2.53
CA GLN A 69 7.06 6.51 2.89
C GLN A 69 8.09 6.89 3.95
N ILE A 70 8.40 8.18 4.10
CA ILE A 70 9.32 8.67 5.13
C ILE A 70 8.60 8.71 6.49
N LEU A 71 7.28 8.95 6.49
CA LEU A 71 6.49 8.97 7.71
C LEU A 71 6.30 7.55 8.28
N PRO A 72 6.42 7.38 9.61
CA PRO A 72 6.15 6.09 10.24
C PRO A 72 4.66 5.76 10.14
N GLY A 73 4.33 4.59 9.59
CA GLY A 73 2.95 4.10 9.52
C GLY A 73 2.57 3.56 8.15
N PRO A 74 1.27 3.31 7.90
CA PRO A 74 0.79 2.85 6.61
C PRO A 74 0.87 3.97 5.57
N ASN A 75 1.66 3.78 4.51
CA ASN A 75 1.88 4.80 3.46
C ASN A 75 0.58 5.41 2.91
N VAL A 76 -0.46 4.60 2.71
CA VAL A 76 -1.74 5.08 2.15
C VAL A 76 -2.49 5.98 3.13
N VAL A 77 -2.39 5.70 4.43
CA VAL A 77 -3.00 6.54 5.47
C VAL A 77 -2.25 7.87 5.52
N ASN A 78 -0.92 7.86 5.51
CA ASN A 78 -0.11 9.09 5.46
C ASN A 78 -0.45 9.93 4.24
N LEU A 79 -0.54 9.30 3.06
CA LEU A 79 -0.97 9.97 1.84
C LEU A 79 -2.39 10.55 1.98
N SER A 80 -3.33 9.81 2.57
CA SER A 80 -4.70 10.31 2.76
C SER A 80 -4.76 11.56 3.64
N ILE A 81 -3.90 11.63 4.66
CA ILE A 81 -3.75 12.81 5.53
C ILE A 81 -3.22 13.98 4.70
N MET A 82 -2.12 13.80 3.97
CA MET A 82 -1.49 14.85 3.17
C MET A 82 -2.44 15.40 2.11
N VAL A 83 -3.13 14.51 1.40
CA VAL A 83 -4.09 14.87 0.35
C VAL A 83 -5.32 15.55 0.96
N GLY A 84 -5.83 15.04 2.08
CA GLY A 84 -6.95 15.67 2.78
C GLY A 84 -6.61 17.06 3.33
N ASP A 85 -5.41 17.21 3.89
CA ASP A 85 -4.90 18.48 4.40
C ASP A 85 -4.73 19.51 3.27
N ARG A 86 -4.20 19.10 2.12
CA ARG A 86 -4.03 19.96 0.94
C ARG A 86 -5.35 20.60 0.46
N TYR A 87 -6.46 19.85 0.46
CA TYR A 87 -7.73 20.33 -0.09
C TYR A 87 -8.65 21.05 0.91
N PHE A 88 -8.71 20.59 2.16
CA PHE A 88 -9.63 21.14 3.16
C PHE A 88 -8.98 21.37 4.54
N GLY A 89 -7.64 21.41 4.60
CA GLY A 89 -6.88 21.52 5.84
C GLY A 89 -7.13 20.36 6.80
N LEU A 90 -6.97 20.62 8.09
CA LEU A 90 -7.13 19.63 9.16
C LEU A 90 -8.47 18.86 9.09
N ARG A 91 -9.55 19.53 8.65
CA ARG A 91 -10.86 18.88 8.49
C ARG A 91 -10.85 17.84 7.38
N GLY A 92 -10.20 18.15 6.26
CA GLY A 92 -10.02 17.20 5.16
C GLY A 92 -9.16 16.00 5.55
N ALA A 93 -8.06 16.25 6.25
CA ALA A 93 -7.19 15.18 6.77
C ALA A 93 -7.96 14.20 7.66
N LEU A 94 -8.72 14.71 8.63
CA LEU A 94 -9.53 13.87 9.53
C LEU A 94 -10.59 13.08 8.76
N VAL A 95 -11.26 13.70 7.80
CA VAL A 95 -12.31 13.04 6.99
C VAL A 95 -11.73 11.98 6.05
N ALA A 96 -10.57 12.24 5.45
CA ALA A 96 -9.88 11.28 4.60
C ALA A 96 -9.47 10.02 5.39
N VAL A 97 -8.85 10.19 6.56
CA VAL A 97 -8.48 9.09 7.47
C VAL A 97 -9.72 8.36 7.97
N ALA A 98 -10.76 9.10 8.37
CA ALA A 98 -12.01 8.51 8.81
C ALA A 98 -12.62 7.64 7.69
N GLY A 99 -12.66 8.12 6.45
CA GLY A 99 -13.13 7.34 5.30
C GLY A 99 -12.30 6.09 5.05
N MET A 100 -10.98 6.19 5.23
CA MET A 100 -10.05 5.07 5.07
C MET A 100 -10.19 4.00 6.15
N LEU A 101 -10.55 4.36 7.38
CA LEU A 101 -10.61 3.43 8.52
C LEU A 101 -12.01 2.95 8.86
N LEU A 102 -13.02 3.83 8.83
CA LEU A 102 -14.38 3.53 9.30
C LEU A 102 -15.03 2.37 8.54
N LEU A 103 -15.02 2.40 7.20
CA LEU A 103 -15.73 1.39 6.43
C LEU A 103 -15.06 0.01 6.53
N PRO A 104 -13.73 -0.14 6.36
CA PRO A 104 -13.08 -1.43 6.57
C PRO A 104 -13.28 -1.95 7.99
N MET A 105 -13.17 -1.09 9.01
CA MET A 105 -13.40 -1.48 10.40
C MET A 105 -14.83 -1.96 10.62
N LEU A 106 -15.82 -1.20 10.13
CA LEU A 106 -17.23 -1.58 10.21
C LEU A 106 -17.48 -2.93 9.52
N LEU A 107 -16.91 -3.14 8.33
CA LEU A 107 -17.03 -4.39 7.58
C LEU A 107 -16.48 -5.58 8.38
N VAL A 108 -15.32 -5.42 8.99
CA VAL A 108 -14.71 -6.45 9.85
C VAL A 108 -15.58 -6.73 11.08
N VAL A 109 -16.09 -5.69 11.75
CA VAL A 109 -16.96 -5.85 12.92
C VAL A 109 -18.26 -6.55 12.55
N VAL A 110 -18.92 -6.14 11.46
CA VAL A 110 -20.14 -6.78 10.97
C VAL A 110 -19.88 -8.24 10.64
N LEU A 111 -18.77 -8.54 9.95
CA LEU A 111 -18.39 -9.91 9.63
C LEU A 111 -18.12 -10.75 10.89
N ALA A 112 -17.49 -10.16 11.91
CA ALA A 112 -17.24 -10.82 13.18
C ALA A 112 -18.52 -11.12 13.97
N VAL A 113 -19.47 -10.18 14.00
CA VAL A 113 -20.79 -10.38 14.64
C VAL A 113 -21.61 -11.44 13.93
N VAL A 114 -21.65 -11.38 12.59
CA VAL A 114 -22.31 -12.41 11.77
C VAL A 114 -21.64 -13.76 12.00
N TYR A 115 -20.32 -13.80 12.03
CA TYR A 115 -19.59 -15.04 12.33
C TYR A 115 -19.96 -15.61 13.70
N ALA A 116 -20.01 -14.79 14.74
CA ALA A 116 -20.37 -15.23 16.08
C ALA A 116 -21.78 -15.84 16.15
N GLY A 117 -22.73 -15.31 15.37
CA GLY A 117 -24.10 -15.81 15.31
C GLY A 117 -24.27 -17.14 14.56
N PHE A 118 -23.33 -17.49 13.68
CA PHE A 118 -23.39 -18.71 12.87
C PHE A 118 -22.16 -19.62 13.05
N ALA A 119 -21.39 -19.43 14.12
CA ALA A 119 -20.14 -20.15 14.36
C ALA A 119 -20.34 -21.68 14.47
N ASP A 120 -21.51 -22.11 14.98
CA ASP A 120 -21.87 -23.52 15.16
C ASP A 120 -22.29 -24.23 13.86
N GLN A 121 -22.50 -23.48 12.77
CA GLN A 121 -22.85 -24.06 11.48
C GLN A 121 -21.59 -24.51 10.72
N PRO A 122 -21.44 -25.81 10.40
CA PRO A 122 -20.26 -26.33 9.70
C PRO A 122 -20.07 -25.70 8.32
N MET A 123 -21.14 -25.21 7.69
CA MET A 123 -21.11 -24.49 6.42
C MET A 123 -20.35 -23.15 6.52
N VAL A 124 -20.49 -22.42 7.62
CA VAL A 124 -19.79 -21.14 7.84
C VAL A 124 -18.30 -21.35 8.11
N ALA A 125 -17.97 -22.38 8.89
CA ALA A 125 -16.58 -22.79 9.09
C ALA A 125 -15.90 -23.23 7.77
N GLY A 126 -16.64 -23.92 6.90
CA GLY A 126 -16.19 -24.28 5.55
C GLY A 126 -15.96 -23.07 4.65
N ALA A 127 -16.90 -22.12 4.63
CA ALA A 127 -16.77 -20.88 3.86
C ALA A 127 -15.57 -20.03 4.30
N LEU A 128 -15.33 -19.91 5.62
CA LEU A 128 -14.16 -19.21 6.16
C LEU A 128 -12.83 -19.87 5.80
N ARG A 129 -12.76 -21.21 5.85
CA ARG A 129 -11.58 -21.93 5.33
C ARG A 129 -11.37 -21.65 3.84
N GLY A 130 -12.45 -21.65 3.05
CA GLY A 130 -12.40 -21.30 1.64
C GLY A 130 -11.86 -19.89 1.40
N MET A 131 -12.38 -18.89 2.13
CA MET A 131 -11.88 -17.51 2.07
C MET A 131 -10.40 -17.41 2.49
N GLY A 132 -10.00 -18.13 3.54
CA GLY A 132 -8.60 -18.22 3.96
C GLY A 132 -7.70 -18.82 2.87
N ALA A 133 -8.16 -19.88 2.19
CA ALA A 133 -7.44 -20.49 1.07
C ALA A 133 -7.33 -19.53 -0.13
N VAL A 134 -8.39 -18.77 -0.44
CA VAL A 134 -8.37 -17.75 -1.49
C VAL A 134 -7.40 -16.61 -1.15
N ALA A 135 -7.41 -16.13 0.10
CA ALA A 135 -6.49 -15.10 0.57
C ALA A 135 -5.03 -15.60 0.48
N ALA A 136 -4.76 -16.83 0.91
CA ALA A 136 -3.45 -17.46 0.77
C ALA A 136 -3.03 -17.59 -0.70
N GLY A 137 -3.95 -18.00 -1.58
CA GLY A 137 -3.72 -18.08 -3.03
C GLY A 137 -3.43 -16.72 -3.67
N LEU A 138 -4.11 -15.65 -3.25
CA LEU A 138 -3.86 -14.30 -3.73
C LEU A 138 -2.46 -13.80 -3.30
N VAL A 139 -2.10 -14.01 -2.03
CA VAL A 139 -0.77 -13.67 -1.50
C VAL A 139 0.31 -14.46 -2.25
N ALA A 140 0.10 -15.76 -2.44
CA ALA A 140 0.99 -16.60 -3.24
C ALA A 140 1.09 -16.11 -4.69
N GLY A 141 -0.02 -15.70 -5.30
CA GLY A 141 -0.06 -15.15 -6.65
C GLY A 141 0.76 -13.86 -6.79
N VAL A 142 0.62 -12.94 -5.83
CA VAL A 142 1.43 -11.71 -5.78
C VAL A 142 2.91 -12.05 -5.59
N GLY A 143 3.22 -12.98 -4.69
CA GLY A 143 4.58 -13.48 -4.47
C GLY A 143 5.19 -14.10 -5.73
N CYS A 144 4.43 -14.95 -6.44
CA CYS A 144 4.84 -15.53 -7.72
C CYS A 144 5.08 -14.47 -8.80
N ARG A 145 4.24 -13.42 -8.85
CA ARG A 145 4.39 -12.31 -9.80
C ARG A 145 5.67 -11.51 -9.51
N LEU A 146 5.97 -11.27 -8.24
CA LEU A 146 7.21 -10.62 -7.81
C LEU A 146 8.44 -11.51 -8.12
N ALA A 147 8.34 -12.81 -7.86
CA ALA A 147 9.37 -13.80 -8.18
C ALA A 147 9.64 -13.88 -9.69
N ALA A 148 8.60 -13.80 -10.52
CA ALA A 148 8.75 -13.74 -11.98
C ALA A 148 9.46 -12.47 -12.43
N SER A 149 9.24 -11.34 -11.74
CA SER A 149 9.99 -10.09 -12.00
C SER A 149 11.47 -10.22 -11.62
N LEU A 150 11.76 -10.92 -10.52
CA LEU A 150 13.13 -11.25 -10.06
C LEU A 150 13.88 -12.23 -10.99
N ARG A 151 13.20 -13.02 -11.84
CA ARG A 151 13.88 -13.88 -12.84
C ARG A 151 14.64 -13.09 -13.91
N LYS A 152 14.40 -11.79 -14.04
CA LYS A 152 15.18 -10.88 -14.90
C LYS A 152 16.46 -10.38 -14.22
N HIS A 153 16.67 -10.69 -12.94
CA HIS A 153 17.85 -10.28 -12.19
C HIS A 153 19.05 -11.20 -12.54
N PRO A 154 20.28 -10.67 -12.68
CA PRO A 154 21.48 -11.41 -13.16
C PRO A 154 21.94 -12.60 -12.29
N LEU A 155 21.27 -12.95 -11.20
CA LEU A 155 21.65 -14.02 -10.28
C LEU A 155 21.20 -15.44 -10.69
N GLY A 156 20.45 -15.57 -11.78
CA GLY A 156 20.02 -16.87 -12.31
C GLY A 156 18.85 -17.49 -11.54
N PRO A 157 17.95 -18.22 -12.23
CA PRO A 157 16.68 -18.69 -11.67
C PRO A 157 16.84 -19.68 -10.50
N TRP A 158 17.97 -20.39 -10.41
CA TRP A 158 18.22 -21.39 -9.37
C TRP A 158 18.50 -20.76 -7.99
N ALA A 159 19.26 -19.64 -7.94
CA ALA A 159 19.58 -18.97 -6.69
C ALA A 159 18.33 -18.28 -6.09
N CYS A 160 17.50 -17.67 -6.94
CA CYS A 160 16.20 -17.13 -6.53
C CYS A 160 15.26 -18.23 -6.03
N GLY A 161 15.21 -19.39 -6.70
CA GLY A 161 14.43 -20.55 -6.27
C GLY A 161 14.87 -21.07 -4.90
N ALA A 162 16.18 -21.18 -4.68
CA ALA A 162 16.74 -21.63 -3.41
C ALA A 162 16.46 -20.64 -2.26
N ILE A 163 16.56 -19.33 -2.51
CA ILE A 163 16.25 -18.29 -1.51
C ILE A 163 14.75 -18.28 -1.21
N ALA A 164 13.89 -18.39 -2.22
CA ALA A 164 12.44 -18.45 -2.02
C ALA A 164 12.02 -19.69 -1.22
N ALA A 165 12.57 -20.86 -1.55
CA ALA A 165 12.34 -22.10 -0.82
C ALA A 165 12.88 -22.03 0.62
N ALA A 166 14.09 -21.49 0.83
CA ALA A 166 14.67 -21.31 2.15
C ALA A 166 13.85 -20.34 3.02
N THR A 167 13.37 -19.23 2.43
CA THR A 167 12.54 -18.25 3.14
C THR A 167 11.16 -18.83 3.48
N PHE A 168 10.57 -19.58 2.55
CA PHE A 168 9.30 -20.26 2.76
C PHE A 168 9.41 -21.32 3.86
N VAL A 169 10.45 -22.15 3.85
CA VAL A 169 10.70 -23.18 4.89
C VAL A 169 11.00 -22.52 6.23
N ALA A 170 11.81 -21.45 6.26
CA ALA A 170 12.11 -20.72 7.49
C ALA A 170 10.86 -20.08 8.12
N MET A 171 9.96 -19.49 7.32
CA MET A 171 8.70 -18.93 7.84
C MET A 171 7.68 -20.01 8.23
N SER A 172 7.54 -21.06 7.43
CA SER A 172 6.48 -22.07 7.61
C SER A 172 6.79 -23.09 8.70
N VAL A 173 8.07 -23.46 8.90
CA VAL A 173 8.47 -24.49 9.87
C VAL A 173 8.91 -23.90 11.20
N LEU A 174 9.59 -22.75 11.24
CA LEU A 174 10.17 -22.22 12.48
C LEU A 174 9.29 -21.21 13.23
N ARG A 175 8.21 -20.67 12.65
CA ARG A 175 7.33 -19.65 13.26
C ARG A 175 8.09 -18.51 13.98
N LEU A 176 9.28 -18.16 13.50
CA LEU A 176 10.10 -17.13 14.13
C LEU A 176 9.54 -15.75 13.78
N PRO A 177 9.46 -14.83 14.77
CA PRO A 177 9.01 -13.46 14.52
C PRO A 177 9.91 -12.80 13.47
N LEU A 178 9.27 -12.09 12.53
CA LEU A 178 9.87 -11.45 11.36
C LEU A 178 11.15 -10.64 11.67
N ALA A 179 11.23 -10.09 12.88
CA ALA A 179 12.36 -9.33 13.39
C ALA A 179 13.72 -10.07 13.35
N TRP A 180 13.75 -11.40 13.50
CA TRP A 180 15.00 -12.18 13.45
C TRP A 180 15.32 -12.74 12.06
N VAL A 181 14.30 -12.99 11.24
CA VAL A 181 14.47 -13.55 9.89
C VAL A 181 15.05 -12.50 8.93
N LEU A 182 14.61 -11.24 9.07
CA LEU A 182 15.03 -10.14 8.20
C LEU A 182 16.54 -9.85 8.22
N PRO A 183 17.22 -9.70 9.38
CA PRO A 183 18.66 -9.42 9.41
C PRO A 183 19.51 -10.64 9.00
N VAL A 184 19.09 -11.86 9.33
CA VAL A 184 19.87 -13.07 9.03
C VAL A 184 19.75 -13.45 7.55
N VAL A 185 18.54 -13.48 6.99
CA VAL A 185 18.31 -13.86 5.59
C VAL A 185 18.61 -12.69 4.66
N GLY A 186 18.25 -11.46 5.03
CA GLY A 186 18.61 -10.25 4.30
C GLY A 186 20.11 -10.00 4.30
N GLY A 187 20.78 -10.16 5.45
CA GLY A 187 22.23 -10.03 5.56
C GLY A 187 22.99 -11.10 4.80
N ALA A 188 22.57 -12.37 4.88
CA ALA A 188 23.17 -13.45 4.11
C ALA A 188 22.93 -13.29 2.59
N ALA A 189 21.74 -12.87 2.18
CA ALA A 189 21.44 -12.57 0.79
C ALA A 189 22.30 -11.41 0.26
N CYS A 190 22.39 -10.29 0.99
CA CYS A 190 23.25 -9.16 0.65
C CYS A 190 24.73 -9.55 0.59
N ALA A 191 25.23 -10.32 1.55
CA ALA A 191 26.62 -10.78 1.59
C ALA A 191 26.95 -11.73 0.43
N LEU A 192 26.04 -12.64 0.07
CA LEU A 192 26.21 -13.55 -1.06
C LEU A 192 26.12 -12.82 -2.40
N THR A 193 25.26 -11.79 -2.52
CA THR A 193 25.22 -10.93 -3.71
C THR A 193 26.46 -10.06 -3.83
N TRP A 194 26.99 -9.51 -2.72
CA TRP A 194 28.21 -8.71 -2.73
C TRP A 194 29.43 -9.55 -3.12
N ARG A 195 29.55 -10.77 -2.58
CA ARG A 195 30.65 -11.69 -2.95
C ARG A 195 30.60 -12.16 -4.40
N LYS A 196 29.43 -12.14 -5.05
CA LYS A 196 29.30 -12.46 -6.48
C LYS A 196 29.49 -11.26 -7.41
N LEU A 197 29.27 -10.02 -6.96
CA LEU A 197 29.60 -8.81 -7.74
C LEU A 197 31.08 -8.39 -7.61
N ALA A 198 31.83 -8.95 -6.65
CA ALA A 198 33.24 -8.68 -6.45
C ALA A 198 34.20 -9.75 -7.04
N PRO A 199 34.13 -10.04 -8.36
CA PRO A 199 35.37 -10.44 -9.04
C PRO A 199 35.49 -9.76 -10.41
N ALA A 200 36.07 -8.57 -10.44
CA ALA A 200 36.91 -8.06 -11.54
C ALA A 200 37.51 -6.69 -11.13
N GLY A 201 38.65 -6.73 -10.45
CA GLY A 201 39.43 -5.55 -10.10
C GLY A 201 40.87 -5.96 -9.85
N HIS A 202 41.57 -6.24 -10.95
CA HIS A 202 43.03 -6.32 -11.19
C HIS A 202 43.92 -6.77 -10.02
#